data_AF-A0A6A3JTG2-F1
#
_entry.id   AF-A0A6A3JTG2-F1
#
_cell.length_a   1.000
_cell.length_b   1.000
_cell.length_c   1.000
_cell.angle_alpha   90.00
_cell.angle_beta   90.00
_cell.angle_gamma   90.00
#
_symmetry.space_group_name_H-M   'P 1'
#
loop_
_entity.id
_entity.type
_entity.pdbx_description
1 polymer ?
#
loop_
_entity_poly.entity_id
_entity_poly.type
_entity_poly.pdbx_seq_one_letter_code
_entity_poly.pdbx_strand_id
1 'polypeptide(L)'
;MKVIPSVLALGAFVTALVFSPQTVRAQDVVEAEPGTELFNQFRPVYHFTPREKWMNDPCAPYYDEATGLYHMFYQSNPNSTVWGNMTWGHAVSKDQVTWEDYPDALHPFQDKWESSPGSP
;
A
#
# COMPACT_ATOMS: atom_id res chain seq x y z
N MET A 1 14.71 -26.05 -61.41
CA MET A 1 14.93 -26.50 -60.02
C MET A 1 13.78 -25.97 -59.16
N LYS A 2 12.98 -26.86 -58.55
CA LYS A 2 11.86 -26.50 -57.66
C LYS A 2 12.40 -26.25 -56.25
N VAL A 3 12.17 -25.06 -55.73
CA VAL A 3 12.50 -24.70 -54.34
C VAL A 3 11.45 -25.35 -53.42
N ILE A 4 11.89 -26.15 -52.45
CA ILE A 4 11.01 -26.89 -51.53
C ILE A 4 10.54 -25.91 -50.43
N PRO A 5 9.21 -25.68 -50.22
CA PRO A 5 8.71 -24.63 -49.31
C PRO A 5 8.90 -24.92 -47.81
N SER A 6 9.47 -26.06 -47.43
CA SER A 6 9.31 -26.62 -46.08
C SER A 6 10.30 -26.12 -45.02
N VAL A 7 11.30 -25.32 -45.37
CA VAL A 7 12.32 -24.84 -44.40
C VAL A 7 11.96 -23.49 -43.76
N LEU A 8 11.03 -22.73 -44.34
CA LEU A 8 10.63 -21.41 -43.82
C LEU A 8 9.57 -21.46 -42.70
N ALA A 9 8.87 -22.58 -42.53
CA ALA A 9 7.76 -22.67 -41.57
C ALA A 9 8.20 -23.01 -40.12
N LEU A 10 9.40 -23.57 -39.92
CA LEU A 10 9.87 -23.94 -38.58
C LEU A 10 10.60 -22.80 -37.86
N GLY A 11 11.19 -21.86 -38.60
CA GLY A 11 11.96 -20.74 -38.04
C GLY A 11 11.10 -19.65 -37.39
N ALA A 12 9.86 -19.46 -37.84
CA ALA A 12 8.96 -18.42 -37.34
C ALA A 12 8.22 -18.81 -36.05
N PHE A 13 8.10 -20.11 -35.75
CA PHE A 13 7.38 -20.58 -34.56
C PHE A 13 8.26 -20.56 -33.29
N VAL A 14 9.58 -20.70 -33.45
CA VAL A 14 10.52 -20.69 -32.32
C VAL A 14 10.81 -19.26 -31.83
N THR A 15 10.78 -18.24 -32.69
CA THR A 15 11.00 -16.84 -32.30
C THR A 15 9.82 -16.24 -31.53
N ALA A 16 8.59 -16.67 -31.80
CA ALA A 16 7.39 -16.15 -31.13
C ALA A 16 7.23 -16.65 -29.67
N LEU A 17 7.87 -17.77 -29.30
CA LEU A 17 7.81 -18.33 -27.95
C LEU A 17 8.88 -17.76 -26.99
N VAL A 18 9.94 -17.15 -27.52
CA VAL A 18 11.09 -16.69 -26.70
C VAL A 18 10.93 -15.23 -26.24
N PHE A 19 10.05 -14.45 -26.85
CA PHE A 19 9.88 -13.02 -26.56
C PHE A 19 8.40 -12.59 -26.47
N SER A 20 7.57 -13.33 -25.74
CA SER A 20 6.42 -12.68 -25.10
C SER A 20 6.94 -12.08 -23.79
N PRO A 21 7.25 -10.76 -23.72
CA PRO A 21 7.42 -10.13 -22.43
C PRO A 21 6.09 -10.29 -21.71
N GLN A 22 6.04 -11.17 -20.71
CA GLN A 22 4.95 -11.15 -19.76
C GLN A 22 4.99 -9.76 -19.12
N THR A 23 4.15 -8.89 -19.64
CA THR A 23 3.99 -7.55 -19.09
C THR A 23 3.24 -7.77 -17.79
N VAL A 24 3.97 -7.86 -16.69
CA VAL A 24 3.37 -7.87 -15.35
C VAL A 24 2.61 -6.56 -15.23
N ARG A 25 1.29 -6.63 -15.18
CA ARG A 25 0.43 -5.48 -14.93
C ARG A 25 0.30 -5.32 -13.43
N ALA A 26 0.08 -4.09 -12.95
CA ALA A 26 -0.18 -3.83 -11.53
C ALA A 26 -1.38 -4.66 -11.01
N GLN A 27 -2.37 -4.94 -11.86
CA GLN A 27 -3.53 -5.78 -11.55
C GLN A 27 -3.18 -7.27 -11.34
N ASP A 28 -2.00 -7.72 -11.77
CA ASP A 28 -1.53 -9.11 -11.60
C ASP A 28 -0.80 -9.30 -10.26
N VAL A 29 -0.56 -8.20 -9.51
CA VAL A 29 0.05 -8.24 -8.18
C VAL A 29 -1.02 -8.65 -7.17
N VAL A 30 -0.84 -9.81 -6.56
CA VAL A 30 -1.66 -10.28 -5.44
C VAL A 30 -1.22 -9.55 -4.18
N GLU A 31 -2.15 -8.86 -3.50
CA GLU A 31 -1.86 -8.26 -2.20
C GLU A 31 -1.46 -9.37 -1.20
N ALA A 32 -0.35 -9.16 -0.47
CA ALA A 32 0.06 -10.09 0.55
C ALA A 32 -0.83 -9.91 1.80
N GLU A 33 -1.43 -11.00 2.27
CA GLU A 33 -2.28 -10.96 3.45
C GLU A 33 -1.44 -10.74 4.73
N PRO A 34 -1.87 -9.86 5.65
CA PRO A 34 -1.20 -9.64 6.92
C PRO A 34 -0.92 -10.94 7.68
N GLY A 35 0.29 -11.07 8.22
CA GLY A 35 0.73 -12.26 8.97
C GLY A 35 1.23 -13.42 8.12
N THR A 36 1.19 -13.33 6.78
CA THR A 36 1.80 -14.33 5.89
C THR A 36 3.31 -14.12 5.72
N GLU A 37 4.01 -15.16 5.27
CA GLU A 37 5.45 -15.08 4.94
C GLU A 37 5.71 -14.00 3.88
N LEU A 38 4.87 -13.95 2.84
CA LEU A 38 4.99 -12.95 1.77
C LEU A 38 4.85 -11.52 2.29
N PHE A 39 3.95 -11.30 3.23
CA PHE A 39 3.76 -9.99 3.87
C PHE A 39 4.97 -9.60 4.72
N ASN A 40 5.55 -10.55 5.46
CA ASN A 40 6.67 -10.28 6.35
C ASN A 40 8.03 -10.22 5.63
N GLN A 41 8.17 -10.86 4.48
CA GLN A 41 9.44 -11.02 3.75
C GLN A 41 10.16 -9.67 3.50
N PHE A 42 9.40 -8.62 3.19
CA PHE A 42 9.94 -7.29 2.85
C PHE A 42 9.48 -6.17 3.78
N ARG A 43 8.80 -6.52 4.88
CA ARG A 43 8.24 -5.53 5.79
C ARG A 43 9.33 -4.96 6.72
N PRO A 44 9.51 -3.63 6.79
CA PRO A 44 10.44 -3.02 7.73
C PRO A 44 10.08 -3.34 9.18
N VAL A 45 11.09 -3.61 10.02
CA VAL A 45 10.92 -3.93 11.45
C VAL A 45 11.54 -2.90 12.40
N TYR A 46 12.33 -1.95 11.89
CA TYR A 46 13.02 -0.94 12.69
C TYR A 46 12.49 0.48 12.50
N HIS A 47 11.59 0.69 11.54
CA HIS A 47 10.98 1.98 11.25
C HIS A 47 9.46 1.83 11.34
N PHE A 48 8.79 2.93 11.68
CA PHE A 48 7.34 2.98 11.72
C PHE A 48 6.74 2.60 10.35
N THR A 49 5.73 1.73 10.37
CA THR A 49 4.89 1.36 9.22
C THR A 49 3.47 1.10 9.74
N PRO A 50 2.40 1.37 8.97
CA PRO A 50 1.04 1.05 9.37
C PRO A 50 0.92 -0.45 9.52
N ARG A 51 0.01 -0.92 10.38
CA ARG A 51 -0.31 -2.35 10.51
C ARG A 51 -0.41 -3.09 9.17
N GLU A 52 -1.05 -2.47 8.18
CA GLU A 52 -1.28 -3.02 6.86
C GLU A 52 -1.64 -1.92 5.86
N LYS A 53 -1.75 -2.30 4.57
CA LYS A 53 -2.28 -1.47 3.48
C LYS A 53 -1.46 -0.18 3.21
N TRP A 54 -2.11 0.84 2.66
CA TRP A 54 -1.46 2.07 2.20
C TRP A 54 -1.24 3.07 3.33
N MET A 55 -0.03 3.64 3.39
CA MET A 55 0.28 4.86 4.13
C MET A 55 0.99 5.87 3.22
N ASN A 56 0.95 7.14 3.60
CA ASN A 56 1.92 8.14 3.13
C ASN A 56 2.31 9.11 4.25
N ASP A 57 2.28 10.41 3.96
CA ASP A 57 2.88 11.49 4.70
C ASP A 57 2.47 11.50 6.18
N PRO A 58 3.42 11.75 7.11
CA PRO A 58 3.08 12.04 8.50
C PRO A 58 2.25 13.32 8.57
N CYS A 59 1.22 13.29 9.42
CA CYS A 59 0.28 14.38 9.65
C CYS A 59 0.32 14.79 11.12
N ALA A 60 0.44 16.10 11.38
CA ALA A 60 0.30 16.69 12.72
C ALA A 60 0.99 15.95 13.89
N PRO A 61 2.25 15.50 13.78
CA PRO A 61 2.92 14.83 14.90
C PRO A 61 3.10 15.81 16.07
N TYR A 62 2.85 15.35 17.30
CA TYR A 62 3.03 16.17 18.50
C TYR A 62 3.41 15.33 19.72
N TYR A 63 3.90 15.99 20.77
CA TYR A 63 4.15 15.39 22.07
C TYR A 63 3.12 15.90 23.08
N ASP A 64 2.47 14.99 23.79
CA ASP A 64 1.53 15.30 24.86
C ASP A 64 2.24 15.26 26.21
N GLU A 65 2.46 16.43 26.81
CA GLU A 65 3.13 16.54 28.12
C GLU A 65 2.31 15.91 29.27
N ALA A 66 0.99 15.83 29.15
CA ALA A 66 0.14 15.29 30.21
C ALA A 66 0.19 13.76 30.27
N THR A 67 0.31 13.11 29.12
CA THR A 67 0.39 11.64 29.01
C THR A 67 1.83 11.12 28.86
N GLY A 68 2.75 11.98 28.44
CA GLY A 68 4.14 11.63 28.14
C GLY A 68 4.30 10.83 26.84
N LEU A 69 3.38 10.99 25.89
CA LEU A 69 3.33 10.23 24.65
C LEU A 69 3.65 11.11 23.44
N TYR A 70 4.43 10.56 22.52
CA TYR A 70 4.53 11.03 21.14
C TYR A 70 3.35 10.49 20.35
N HIS A 71 2.63 11.37 19.66
CA HIS A 71 1.55 11.03 18.75
C HIS A 71 2.05 11.22 17.32
N MET A 72 1.92 10.18 16.51
CA MET A 72 2.15 10.20 15.06
C MET A 72 0.83 9.92 14.37
N PHE A 73 0.41 10.83 13.50
CA PHE A 73 -0.63 10.54 12.52
C PHE A 73 -0.01 10.44 11.14
N TYR A 74 -0.69 9.76 10.24
CA TYR A 74 -0.24 9.56 8.87
C TYR A 74 -1.47 9.36 7.99
N GLN A 75 -1.43 9.82 6.75
CA GLN A 75 -2.55 9.49 5.86
C GLN A 75 -2.50 8.01 5.49
N SER A 76 -3.66 7.36 5.48
CA SER A 76 -3.79 5.93 5.20
C SER A 76 -5.05 5.62 4.39
N ASN A 77 -5.02 4.47 3.71
CA ASN A 77 -6.21 3.83 3.18
C ASN A 77 -6.37 2.47 3.87
N PRO A 78 -7.31 2.33 4.83
CA PRO A 78 -7.49 1.08 5.55
C PRO A 78 -8.05 -0.05 4.67
N ASN A 79 -8.56 0.28 3.48
CA ASN A 79 -9.26 -0.66 2.61
C ASN A 79 -8.43 -1.16 1.42
N SER A 80 -7.24 -0.59 1.16
CA SER A 80 -6.45 -0.96 -0.02
C SER A 80 -4.98 -0.58 0.09
N THR A 81 -4.11 -1.32 -0.60
CA THR A 81 -2.68 -0.98 -0.74
C THR A 81 -2.40 0.16 -1.73
N VAL A 82 -3.43 0.80 -2.29
CA VAL A 82 -3.30 1.98 -3.15
C VAL A 82 -3.98 3.21 -2.54
N TRP A 83 -3.56 4.38 -3.01
CA TRP A 83 -4.12 5.66 -2.61
C TRP A 83 -5.64 5.73 -2.83
N GLY A 84 -6.36 6.29 -1.87
CA GLY A 84 -7.82 6.47 -1.89
C GLY A 84 -8.41 6.46 -0.48
N ASN A 85 -9.72 6.72 -0.34
CA ASN A 85 -10.47 6.64 0.92
C ASN A 85 -9.69 7.14 2.16
N MET A 86 -9.27 8.41 2.11
CA MET A 86 -8.21 8.91 2.97
C MET A 86 -8.63 9.05 4.43
N THR A 87 -7.97 8.31 5.31
CA THR A 87 -8.09 8.44 6.77
C THR A 87 -6.79 8.98 7.35
N TRP A 88 -6.83 9.43 8.60
CA TRP A 88 -5.61 9.62 9.41
C TRP A 88 -5.47 8.43 10.35
N GLY A 89 -4.54 7.54 10.05
CA GLY A 89 -4.10 6.54 11.00
C GLY A 89 -3.39 7.20 12.19
N HIS A 90 -3.37 6.51 13.33
CA HIS A 90 -2.83 7.04 14.58
C HIS A 90 -1.97 5.98 15.26
N ALA A 91 -0.75 6.35 15.63
CA ALA A 91 0.09 5.56 16.53
C ALA A 91 0.70 6.45 17.62
N VAL A 92 0.98 5.84 18.77
CA VAL A 92 1.65 6.51 19.88
C VAL A 92 2.96 5.82 20.24
N SER A 93 3.88 6.57 20.86
CA SER A 93 5.15 6.03 21.33
C SER A 93 5.63 6.76 22.58
N LYS A 94 6.41 6.08 23.42
CA LYS A 94 7.11 6.68 24.56
C LYS A 94 8.54 7.10 24.21
N ASP A 95 9.12 6.50 23.18
CA ASP A 95 10.56 6.58 22.87
C ASP A 95 10.85 6.90 21.38
N GLN A 96 9.81 7.07 20.56
CA GLN A 96 9.86 7.23 19.10
C GLN A 96 10.44 6.03 18.33
N VAL A 97 10.65 4.90 19.01
CA VAL A 97 11.20 3.67 18.44
C VAL A 97 10.13 2.57 18.44
N THR A 98 9.47 2.38 19.58
CA THR A 98 8.41 1.40 19.78
C THR A 98 7.06 2.10 19.67
N TRP A 99 6.23 1.64 18.75
CA TRP A 99 4.94 2.25 18.45
C TRP A 99 3.78 1.31 18.79
N GLU A 100 2.71 1.89 19.35
CA GLU A 100 1.43 1.22 19.60
C GLU A 100 0.37 1.82 18.68
N ASP A 101 -0.34 0.95 17.96
CA ASP A 101 -1.47 1.37 17.10
C ASP A 101 -2.61 1.92 17.95
N TYR A 102 -3.14 3.08 17.57
CA TYR A 102 -4.34 3.68 18.14
C TYR A 102 -5.48 3.69 17.11
N PRO A 103 -6.74 3.89 17.53
CA PRO A 103 -7.85 4.05 16.60
C PRO A 103 -7.60 5.20 15.61
N ASP A 104 -8.04 5.02 14.37
CA ASP A 104 -7.97 6.07 13.34
C ASP A 104 -8.52 7.40 13.87
N ALA A 105 -7.76 8.47 13.66
CA ALA A 105 -8.05 9.78 14.22
C ALA A 105 -9.10 10.55 13.39
N LEU A 106 -9.08 10.39 12.07
CA LEU A 106 -10.00 11.05 11.14
C LEU A 106 -10.40 10.11 10.01
N HIS A 107 -11.68 10.09 9.68
CA HIS A 107 -12.24 9.37 8.54
C HIS A 107 -12.88 10.35 7.56
N PRO A 108 -12.91 10.03 6.26
CA PRO A 108 -13.57 10.88 5.28
C PRO A 108 -15.09 10.85 5.54
N PHE A 109 -15.74 12.00 5.50
CA PHE A 109 -17.20 12.16 5.60
C PHE A 109 -17.85 11.63 6.90
N GLN A 110 -17.08 11.45 7.97
CA GLN A 110 -17.58 11.04 9.30
C GLN A 110 -17.62 12.18 10.30
N ASP A 111 -17.06 13.34 9.96
CA ASP A 111 -17.17 14.50 10.80
C ASP A 111 -18.59 15.08 10.71
N LYS A 112 -19.14 15.38 11.88
CA LYS A 112 -20.52 15.88 12.06
C LYS A 112 -20.75 17.17 11.25
N TRP A 113 -19.67 17.90 10.96
CA TRP A 113 -19.68 19.12 10.16
C TRP A 113 -20.10 18.86 8.72
N GLU A 114 -19.46 17.93 8.00
CA GLU A 114 -19.82 17.65 6.59
C GLU A 114 -21.23 17.06 6.44
N SER A 115 -21.71 16.30 7.43
CA SER A 115 -23.09 15.80 7.46
C SER A 115 -24.17 16.85 7.78
N SER A 116 -23.79 18.10 8.08
CA SER A 116 -24.73 19.16 8.43
C SER A 116 -25.36 19.81 7.18
N PRO A 117 -26.65 20.19 7.22
CA PRO A 117 -27.25 20.94 6.12
C PRO A 117 -26.56 22.29 5.95
N GLY A 118 -25.91 22.53 4.80
CA GLY A 118 -25.21 23.78 4.48
C GLY A 118 -23.69 23.68 4.40
N SER A 119 -23.13 22.48 4.51
CA SER A 119 -21.78 22.20 3.99
C SER A 119 -21.71 22.57 2.49
N PRO A 120 -20.60 23.19 2.01
CA PRO A 120 -20.48 23.65 0.62
C PRO A 120 -20.64 22.55 -0.43
#